data_AF-A0A7Y4WNB4-F1
#
_entry.id   AF-A0A7Y4WNB4-F1
#
_cell.length_a   1.000
_cell.length_b   1.000
_cell.length_c   1.000
_cell.angle_alpha   90.00
_cell.angle_beta   90.00
_cell.angle_gamma   90.00
#
_symmetry.space_group_name_H-M   'P 1'
#
loop_
_entity.id
_entity.type
_entity.pdbx_description
1 polymer ?
#
loop_
_entity_poly.entity_id
_entity_poly.type
_entity_poly.pdbx_seq_one_letter_code
_entity_poly.pdbx_strand_id
1 'polypeptide(L)'
;LSSRRGRFDAEIWLRRDGDPREMTDIEADDQLGFKCDAVGCVVQIRGHPENTVTVAWSREASLDDCAATAILIDLTRGWQPPCDAAMLNVTRRFLDTEGAIAASVTGSSVEWTSVARERGDRPWSKTQ
;
A
#
# COMPACT_ATOMS: atom_id res chain seq x y z
N LEU A 1 -2.86 -7.54 -15.75
CA LEU A 1 -4.13 -6.78 -15.71
C LEU A 1 -4.19 -5.87 -16.93
N SER A 2 -5.34 -5.72 -17.61
CA SER A 2 -5.45 -4.77 -18.74
C SER A 2 -5.44 -3.33 -18.20
N SER A 3 -4.68 -2.42 -18.82
CA SER A 3 -4.55 -1.02 -18.39
C SER A 3 -5.90 -0.29 -18.26
N ARG A 4 -6.85 -0.57 -19.17
CA ARG A 4 -8.21 0.00 -19.11
C ARG A 4 -9.00 -0.42 -17.87
N ARG A 5 -8.84 -1.67 -17.43
CA ARG A 5 -9.51 -2.17 -16.22
C ARG A 5 -8.90 -1.52 -14.97
N GLY A 6 -7.57 -1.44 -14.91
CA GLY A 6 -6.87 -0.78 -13.80
C GLY A 6 -7.25 0.69 -13.66
N ARG A 7 -7.35 1.42 -14.79
CA ARG A 7 -7.82 2.81 -14.78
C ARG A 7 -9.25 2.95 -14.28
N PHE A 8 -10.18 2.14 -14.78
CA PHE A 8 -11.57 2.17 -14.31
C PHE A 8 -11.68 1.90 -12.80
N ASP A 9 -10.95 0.91 -12.30
CA ASP A 9 -10.92 0.58 -10.87
C ASP A 9 -10.38 1.76 -10.05
N ALA A 10 -9.33 2.44 -10.52
CA ALA A 10 -8.78 3.63 -9.86
C ALA A 10 -9.76 4.82 -9.85
N GLU A 11 -10.48 5.08 -10.94
CA GLU A 11 -11.52 6.12 -10.99
C GLU A 11 -12.67 5.84 -10.02
N ILE A 12 -13.01 4.57 -9.81
CA ILE A 12 -14.02 4.18 -8.81
C ILE A 12 -13.48 4.40 -7.39
N TRP A 13 -12.20 4.14 -7.15
CA TRP A 13 -11.55 4.40 -5.88
C TRP A 13 -11.56 5.88 -5.50
N LEU A 14 -11.11 6.77 -6.41
CA LEU A 14 -11.11 8.23 -6.16
C LEU A 14 -12.51 8.74 -5.80
N ARG A 15 -13.53 8.34 -6.58
CA ARG A 15 -14.92 8.70 -6.33
C ARG A 15 -15.43 8.20 -4.98
N ARG A 16 -15.01 7.00 -4.56
CA ARG A 16 -15.42 6.42 -3.28
C ARG A 16 -14.72 7.09 -2.10
N ASP A 17 -13.50 7.56 -2.29
CA ASP A 17 -12.73 8.32 -1.30
C ASP A 17 -13.18 9.80 -1.20
N GLY A 18 -13.98 10.27 -2.16
CA GLY A 18 -14.35 11.68 -2.26
C GLY A 18 -13.19 12.56 -2.74
N ASP A 19 -12.18 11.96 -3.36
CA ASP A 19 -11.04 12.64 -3.92
C ASP A 19 -11.46 13.37 -5.22
N PRO A 20 -11.25 14.70 -5.31
CA PRO A 20 -11.68 15.48 -6.47
C PRO A 20 -10.74 15.37 -7.67
N ARG A 21 -9.60 14.69 -7.55
CA ARG A 21 -8.62 14.54 -8.63
C ARG A 21 -9.18 13.63 -9.73
N GLU A 22 -8.93 14.00 -10.99
CA GLU A 22 -9.19 13.14 -12.13
C GLU A 22 -8.00 12.24 -12.41
N MET A 23 -8.23 11.03 -12.96
CA MET A 23 -7.14 10.12 -13.31
C MET A 23 -6.13 10.73 -14.29
N THR A 24 -6.58 11.62 -15.18
CA THR A 24 -5.68 12.35 -16.10
C THR A 24 -4.69 13.26 -15.38
N ASP A 25 -5.10 13.85 -14.25
CA ASP A 25 -4.23 14.73 -13.45
C ASP A 25 -3.19 13.91 -12.70
N ILE A 26 -3.57 12.71 -12.24
CA ILE A 26 -2.67 11.77 -11.56
C ILE A 26 -1.68 11.15 -12.54
N GLU A 27 -2.14 10.75 -13.73
CA GLU A 27 -1.30 10.16 -14.78
C GLU A 27 -0.31 11.18 -15.37
N ALA A 28 -0.65 12.48 -15.38
CA ALA A 28 0.22 13.54 -15.90
C ALA A 28 1.32 13.99 -14.91
N ASP A 29 1.26 13.56 -13.65
CA ASP A 29 2.25 13.91 -12.64
C ASP A 29 3.37 12.85 -12.56
N ASP A 30 4.38 13.03 -13.40
CA ASP A 30 5.59 12.19 -13.44
C ASP A 30 6.39 12.19 -12.11
N GLN A 31 6.10 13.12 -11.19
CA GLN A 31 6.77 13.23 -9.89
C GLN A 31 6.00 12.53 -8.75
N LEU A 32 4.72 12.17 -8.97
CA LEU A 32 3.86 11.53 -7.97
C LEU A 32 3.56 10.04 -8.27
N GLY A 33 4.08 9.52 -9.38
CA GLY A 33 3.84 8.15 -9.81
C GLY A 33 4.69 7.09 -9.12
N PHE A 34 4.11 5.89 -8.99
CA PHE A 34 4.88 4.68 -8.70
C PHE A 34 5.83 4.37 -9.87
N LYS A 35 7.09 4.11 -9.55
CA LYS A 35 8.08 3.57 -10.49
C LYS A 35 8.02 2.05 -10.42
N CYS A 36 7.53 1.44 -11.48
CA CYS A 36 7.28 0.01 -11.54
C CYS A 36 8.22 -0.69 -12.52
N ASP A 37 8.62 -1.91 -12.19
CA ASP A 37 9.39 -2.80 -13.06
C ASP A 37 8.69 -4.15 -13.24
N ALA A 38 9.45 -5.24 -13.37
CA ALA A 38 8.90 -6.59 -13.52
C ALA A 38 8.60 -7.30 -12.19
N VAL A 39 9.05 -6.77 -11.04
CA VAL A 39 9.00 -7.43 -9.72
C VAL A 39 8.28 -6.60 -8.64
N GLY A 40 8.21 -5.26 -8.80
CA GLY A 40 7.45 -4.41 -7.91
C GLY A 40 7.28 -2.97 -8.40
N CYS A 41 6.75 -2.15 -7.51
CA CYS A 41 6.69 -0.70 -7.67
C CYS A 41 7.18 0.00 -6.40
N VAL A 42 7.87 1.13 -6.56
CA VAL A 42 8.30 1.99 -5.46
C VAL A 42 7.86 3.43 -5.69
N VAL A 43 7.49 4.13 -4.62
CA VAL A 43 7.20 5.56 -4.65
C VAL A 43 7.74 6.24 -3.40
N GLN A 44 8.24 7.48 -3.56
CA GLN A 44 8.61 8.33 -2.42
C GLN A 44 7.38 9.02 -1.85
N ILE A 45 7.33 9.14 -0.52
CA ILE A 45 6.21 9.79 0.15
C ILE A 45 6.43 11.31 0.07
N ARG A 46 5.45 12.03 -0.46
CA ARG A 46 5.51 13.50 -0.57
C ARG A 46 5.72 14.12 0.81
N GLY A 47 6.76 14.96 0.93
CA GLY A 47 7.15 15.59 2.20
C GLY A 47 8.05 14.73 3.09
N HIS A 48 8.30 13.47 2.72
CA HIS A 48 9.13 12.50 3.42
C HIS A 48 10.05 11.75 2.44
N PRO A 49 11.02 12.43 1.80
CA PRO A 49 11.86 11.84 0.74
C PRO A 49 12.71 10.66 1.20
N GLU A 50 12.96 10.54 2.50
CA GLU A 50 13.65 9.42 3.16
C GLU A 50 12.78 8.16 3.26
N ASN A 51 11.47 8.28 3.06
CA ASN A 51 10.50 7.20 3.22
C ASN A 51 9.90 6.81 1.88
N THR A 52 9.91 5.50 1.59
CA THR A 52 9.25 4.94 0.42
C THR A 52 8.09 4.01 0.78
N VAL A 53 7.15 3.90 -0.15
CA VAL A 53 6.17 2.81 -0.19
C VAL A 53 6.59 1.85 -1.28
N THR A 54 6.71 0.57 -0.94
CA THR A 54 7.08 -0.50 -1.86
C THR A 54 5.91 -1.46 -2.01
N VAL A 55 5.50 -1.74 -3.25
CA VAL A 55 4.48 -2.74 -3.60
C VAL A 55 5.20 -3.89 -4.28
N ALA A 56 5.36 -5.00 -3.58
CA ALA A 56 6.11 -6.15 -4.07
C ALA A 56 5.16 -7.26 -4.56
N TRP A 57 5.34 -7.76 -5.78
CA TRP A 57 4.67 -8.99 -6.25
C TRP A 57 5.63 -10.16 -6.46
N SER A 58 6.93 -9.95 -6.24
CA SER A 58 7.93 -11.01 -6.09
C SER A 58 8.68 -10.85 -4.75
N ARG A 59 9.39 -11.92 -4.36
CA ARG A 59 10.20 -11.92 -3.12
C ARG A 59 11.46 -11.06 -3.24
N GLU A 60 12.00 -10.96 -4.43
CA GLU A 60 13.18 -10.17 -4.72
C GLU A 60 12.89 -8.68 -4.45
N ALA A 61 11.74 -8.19 -4.93
CA ALA A 61 11.32 -6.80 -4.70
C ALA A 61 11.10 -6.44 -3.22
N SER A 62 10.69 -7.39 -2.37
CA SER A 62 10.52 -7.11 -0.93
C SER A 62 11.85 -7.02 -0.18
N LEU A 63 12.95 -7.52 -0.76
CA LEU A 63 14.28 -7.51 -0.13
C LEU A 63 15.17 -6.38 -0.64
N ASP A 64 15.10 -6.06 -1.94
CA ASP A 64 15.99 -5.07 -2.59
C ASP A 64 15.86 -3.67 -1.95
N ASP A 65 14.63 -3.21 -1.72
CA ASP A 65 14.35 -1.88 -1.15
C ASP A 65 14.06 -1.91 0.35
N CYS A 66 14.30 -3.04 1.01
CA CYS A 66 13.82 -3.25 2.38
C CYS A 66 14.32 -2.17 3.36
N ALA A 67 15.59 -1.79 3.29
CA ALA A 67 16.19 -0.82 4.21
C ALA A 67 15.61 0.60 4.13
N ALA A 68 15.09 1.01 2.97
CA ALA A 68 14.53 2.35 2.74
C ALA A 68 12.99 2.39 2.76
N THR A 69 12.36 1.22 2.79
CA THR A 69 10.91 1.07 2.73
C THR A 69 10.29 1.42 4.07
N ALA A 70 9.47 2.48 4.13
CA ALA A 70 8.66 2.77 5.30
C ALA A 70 7.44 1.85 5.38
N ILE A 71 6.78 1.63 4.24
CA ILE A 71 5.58 0.79 4.13
C ILE A 71 5.79 -0.23 3.01
N LEU A 72 5.82 -1.51 3.37
CA LEU A 72 5.85 -2.62 2.41
C LEU A 72 4.44 -3.18 2.22
N ILE A 73 3.94 -3.23 0.99
CA ILE A 73 2.72 -3.90 0.59
C ILE A 73 3.11 -5.19 -0.16
N ASP A 74 2.89 -6.34 0.48
CA ASP A 74 3.31 -7.65 -0.03
C ASP A 74 2.14 -8.38 -0.72
N LEU A 75 2.25 -8.50 -2.05
CA LEU A 75 1.30 -9.19 -2.92
C LEU A 75 1.74 -10.61 -3.29
N THR A 76 2.88 -11.10 -2.80
CA THR A 76 3.45 -12.43 -3.14
C THR A 76 2.60 -13.59 -2.62
N ARG A 77 1.60 -13.32 -1.77
CA ARG A 77 0.70 -14.31 -1.12
C ARG A 77 1.44 -15.39 -0.30
N GLY A 78 2.74 -15.24 -0.10
CA GLY A 78 3.58 -16.17 0.65
C GLY A 78 3.46 -16.01 2.16
N TRP A 79 3.95 -17.03 2.89
CA TRP A 79 4.00 -17.10 4.36
C TRP A 79 5.42 -16.83 4.90
N GLN A 80 6.18 -15.93 4.26
CA GLN A 80 7.60 -15.69 4.56
C GLN A 80 7.84 -14.25 5.02
N PRO A 81 8.91 -14.01 5.82
CA PRO A 81 8.93 -12.86 6.70
C PRO A 81 8.95 -11.55 5.93
N PRO A 82 8.25 -10.54 6.47
CA PRO A 82 8.28 -9.21 5.93
C PRO A 82 9.69 -8.62 5.88
N CYS A 83 9.84 -7.49 5.20
CA CYS A 83 11.00 -6.65 5.37
C CYS A 83 11.07 -6.16 6.84
N ASP A 84 12.04 -6.68 7.60
CA ASP A 84 12.22 -6.32 9.02
C ASP A 84 12.57 -4.84 9.24
N ALA A 85 13.16 -4.19 8.21
CA ALA A 85 13.47 -2.77 8.25
C ALA A 85 12.25 -1.87 7.99
N ALA A 86 11.16 -2.42 7.42
CA ALA A 86 9.98 -1.63 7.14
C ALA A 86 9.18 -1.35 8.41
N MET A 87 8.79 -0.09 8.58
CA MET A 87 8.01 0.36 9.74
C MET A 87 6.60 -0.25 9.74
N LEU A 88 6.04 -0.51 8.56
CA LEU A 88 4.75 -1.18 8.39
C LEU A 88 4.81 -2.21 7.27
N ASN A 89 4.47 -3.45 7.60
CA ASN A 89 4.39 -4.55 6.65
C ASN A 89 2.94 -4.99 6.44
N VAL A 90 2.37 -4.57 5.32
CA VAL A 90 1.01 -4.89 4.88
C VAL A 90 1.03 -6.20 4.09
N THR A 91 1.00 -7.29 4.83
CA THR A 91 0.88 -8.65 4.27
C THR A 91 -0.58 -9.09 4.19
N ARG A 92 -0.84 -10.18 3.46
CA ARG A 92 -2.19 -10.79 3.45
C ARG A 92 -2.65 -11.17 4.87
N ARG A 93 -1.78 -11.81 5.65
CA ARG A 93 -2.06 -12.21 7.04
C ARG A 93 -2.38 -11.00 7.93
N PHE A 94 -1.65 -9.90 7.74
CA PHE A 94 -1.90 -8.66 8.45
C PHE A 94 -3.31 -8.13 8.16
N LEU A 95 -3.71 -8.07 6.88
CA LEU A 95 -5.04 -7.61 6.47
C LEU A 95 -6.17 -8.58 6.89
N ASP A 96 -5.92 -9.89 6.92
CA ASP A 96 -6.90 -10.88 7.42
C ASP A 96 -7.19 -10.67 8.93
N THR A 97 -6.23 -10.11 9.66
CA THR A 97 -6.35 -9.85 11.10
C THR A 97 -6.89 -8.45 11.40
N GLU A 98 -6.36 -7.43 10.73
CA GLU A 98 -6.62 -6.02 11.02
C GLU A 98 -7.77 -5.44 10.18
N GLY A 99 -8.12 -6.09 9.06
CA GLY A 99 -9.04 -5.56 8.06
C GLY A 99 -8.43 -4.41 7.26
N ALA A 100 -9.28 -3.52 6.73
CA ALA A 100 -8.80 -2.32 6.06
C ALA A 100 -8.05 -1.40 7.04
N ILE A 101 -6.98 -0.77 6.57
CA ILE A 101 -6.15 0.14 7.35
C ILE A 101 -6.11 1.53 6.72
N ALA A 102 -5.85 2.53 7.54
CA ALA A 102 -5.40 3.84 7.12
C ALA A 102 -4.04 4.10 7.78
N ALA A 103 -3.05 4.53 6.99
CA ALA A 103 -1.69 4.78 7.46
C ALA A 103 -1.25 6.19 7.06
N SER A 104 -0.51 6.84 7.97
CA SER A 104 0.09 8.16 7.79
C SER A 104 1.55 8.11 8.21
N VAL A 105 2.39 8.84 7.48
CA VAL A 105 3.82 8.98 7.82
C VAL A 105 4.02 10.30 8.55
N THR A 106 4.71 10.24 9.68
CA THR A 106 4.95 11.35 10.58
C THR A 106 6.42 11.39 10.94
N GLY A 107 7.20 12.12 10.15
CA GLY A 107 8.66 12.13 10.27
C GLY A 107 9.24 10.74 10.02
N SER A 108 9.82 10.13 11.06
CA SER A 108 10.43 8.81 11.01
C SER A 108 9.53 7.68 11.54
N SER A 109 8.21 7.89 11.60
CA SER A 109 7.25 6.88 12.05
C SER A 109 6.11 6.70 11.06
N VAL A 110 5.54 5.50 11.05
CA VAL A 110 4.28 5.20 10.39
C VAL A 110 3.22 4.98 11.46
N GLU A 111 2.27 5.90 11.56
CA GLU A 111 1.07 5.74 12.37
C GLU A 111 -0.03 5.11 11.52
N TRP A 112 -0.80 4.19 12.10
CA TRP A 112 -1.89 3.55 11.38
C TRP A 112 -3.01 3.09 12.30
N THR A 113 -4.23 3.13 11.76
CA THR A 113 -5.44 2.58 12.37
C THR A 113 -6.03 1.48 11.49
N SER A 114 -6.88 0.65 12.07
CA SER A 114 -7.53 -0.47 11.37
C SER A 114 -8.99 -0.61 11.75
N VAL A 115 -9.77 -1.23 10.87
CA VAL A 115 -11.17 -1.56 11.16
C VAL A 115 -11.27 -2.42 12.42
N ALA A 116 -10.40 -3.43 12.58
CA ALA A 116 -10.42 -4.30 13.75
C ALA A 116 -10.16 -3.51 15.05
N ARG A 117 -9.25 -2.53 15.05
CA ARG A 117 -8.93 -1.70 16.22
C ARG A 117 -10.02 -0.72 16.59
N GLU A 118 -10.59 -0.03 15.59
CA GLU A 118 -11.63 0.98 15.82
C GLU A 118 -12.99 0.37 16.17
N ARG A 119 -13.30 -0.79 15.57
CA ARG A 119 -14.65 -1.35 15.59
C ARG A 119 -14.77 -2.69 16.32
N GLY A 120 -13.65 -3.26 16.78
CA GLY A 120 -13.57 -4.53 17.49
C GLY A 120 -13.83 -5.76 16.63
N ASP A 121 -13.81 -6.95 17.24
CA ASP A 121 -14.26 -8.18 16.60
C ASP A 121 -15.79 -8.11 16.39
N ARG A 122 -16.22 -8.27 15.14
CA ARG A 122 -17.63 -8.25 14.74
C ARG A 122 -18.01 -9.65 14.22
N PRO A 123 -18.50 -10.54 15.09
CA PRO A 123 -18.86 -11.91 14.73
C PRO A 123 -19.81 -12.02 13.54
N TRP A 124 -20.69 -11.03 13.36
CA TRP A 124 -21.68 -10.97 12.30
C TRP A 124 -21.17 -10.40 10.97
N SER A 125 -19.94 -9.87 10.92
CA SER A 125 -19.29 -9.40 9.68
C SER A 125 -18.09 -10.26 9.28
N LYS A 126 -17.94 -11.46 9.86
CA LYS A 126 -16.96 -12.44 9.40
C LYS A 126 -17.46 -13.03 8.09
N THR A 127 -17.00 -12.51 6.97
CA THR A 127 -17.31 -13.09 5.65
C THR A 127 -16.01 -13.51 4.96
N GLN A 128 -15.89 -14.84 4.85
CA GLN A 128 -15.17 -15.72 3.91
C GLN A 128 -13.82 -15.29 3.33
#